data_AF-G5KEI2-F1
#
_entry.id   AF-G5KEI2-F1
#
_cell.length_a   1.000
_cell.length_b   1.000
_cell.length_c   1.000
_cell.angle_alpha   90.00
_cell.angle_beta   90.00
_cell.angle_gamma   90.00
#
_symmetry.space_group_name_H-M   'P 1'
#
loop_
_entity.id
_entity.type
_entity.pdbx_description
1 polymer ?
#
loop_
_entity_poly.entity_id
_entity_poly.type
_entity_poly.pdbx_seq_one_letter_code
_entity_poly.pdbx_strand_id
1 'polypeptide(L)'
;MNIEEAKQAIKRDLADVVIKQSGIFNILDQIELDQPKTVLKKEHAEWLEELKNEFPYNLPNQLYHITRQGWGYGLVFESNTGQKIKISNLDDGKLKKDLVNALIYGYTVQKEKLYVVEIPNPNVKGDNKIFLCKDDNAGKILICKGKFNPYKNKCLWLTETEIRKDFDWAWQFREEVE
;
A
#
# COMPACT_ATOMS: atom_id res chain seq x y z
N MET A 1 -6.27 21.68 4.17
CA MET A 1 -5.15 22.58 3.87
C MET A 1 -3.89 21.90 4.33
N ASN A 2 -3.02 21.48 3.43
CA ASN A 2 -1.71 20.93 3.78
C ASN A 2 -0.69 22.05 4.04
N ILE A 3 0.49 21.71 4.57
CA ILE A 3 1.56 22.68 4.86
C ILE A 3 1.92 23.52 3.61
N GLU A 4 1.97 22.91 2.43
CA GLU A 4 2.36 23.60 1.19
C GLU A 4 1.28 24.57 0.69
N GLU A 5 0.01 24.22 0.83
CA GLU A 5 -1.12 25.12 0.56
C GLU A 5 -1.10 26.33 1.50
N ALA A 6 -0.78 26.12 2.78
CA ALA A 6 -0.62 27.22 3.74
C ALA A 6 0.55 28.13 3.37
N LYS A 7 1.71 27.57 2.99
CA LYS A 7 2.86 28.34 2.51
C LYS A 7 2.53 29.15 1.26
N GLN A 8 1.79 28.58 0.31
CA GLN A 8 1.37 29.29 -0.90
C GLN A 8 0.39 30.43 -0.60
N ALA A 9 -0.60 30.21 0.27
CA ALA A 9 -1.52 31.25 0.69
C ALA A 9 -0.80 32.43 1.34
N ILE A 10 0.17 32.14 2.22
CA ILE A 10 0.99 33.16 2.88
C ILE A 10 1.87 33.92 1.90
N LYS A 11 2.48 33.25 0.92
CA LYS A 11 3.25 33.93 -0.15
C LYS A 11 2.38 34.90 -0.94
N ARG A 12 1.13 34.51 -1.22
CA ARG A 12 0.18 35.36 -1.96
C ARG A 12 -0.29 36.55 -1.13
N ASP A 13 -0.70 36.31 0.11
CA ASP A 13 -1.40 37.30 0.93
C ASP A 13 -0.44 38.25 1.69
N LEU A 14 0.83 37.85 1.88
CA LEU A 14 1.87 38.66 2.53
C LEU A 14 2.99 39.09 1.57
N ALA A 15 2.75 39.12 0.26
CA ALA A 15 3.74 39.50 -0.75
C ALA A 15 4.33 40.91 -0.49
N ASP A 16 3.49 41.84 -0.03
CA ASP A 16 3.83 43.26 0.16
C ASP A 16 4.14 43.65 1.63
N VAL A 17 4.13 42.69 2.55
CA VAL A 17 4.31 42.94 3.99
C VAL A 17 5.77 42.71 4.37
N VAL A 18 6.40 43.70 5.02
CA VAL A 18 7.80 43.66 5.52
C VAL A 18 7.94 42.76 6.76
N ILE A 19 7.30 41.58 6.75
CA ILE A 19 7.53 40.54 7.75
C ILE A 19 8.49 39.52 7.13
N LYS A 20 9.46 39.02 7.90
CA LYS A 20 10.32 37.93 7.46
C LYS A 20 9.49 36.67 7.25
N GLN A 21 9.03 36.44 6.02
CA GLN A 21 8.30 35.23 5.61
C GLN A 21 9.05 33.95 6.00
N SER A 22 10.40 34.00 6.05
CA SER A 22 11.24 32.91 6.53
C SER A 22 10.98 32.50 7.98
N GLY A 23 10.66 33.45 8.87
CA GLY A 23 10.28 33.15 10.25
C GLY A 23 8.92 32.43 10.33
N ILE A 24 7.97 32.84 9.50
CA ILE A 24 6.62 32.23 9.43
C ILE A 24 6.70 30.81 8.84
N PHE A 25 7.50 30.58 7.79
CA PHE A 25 7.68 29.24 7.24
C PHE A 25 8.37 28.30 8.23
N ASN A 26 9.37 28.77 8.98
CA ASN A 26 9.99 27.98 10.04
C ASN A 26 8.99 27.60 11.15
N ILE A 27 8.03 28.46 11.47
CA ILE A 27 6.96 28.15 12.43
C ILE A 27 5.99 27.15 11.81
N LEU A 28 5.59 27.31 10.55
CA LEU A 28 4.73 26.36 9.84
C LEU A 28 5.35 24.96 9.73
N ASP A 29 6.65 24.86 9.49
CA ASP A 29 7.37 23.60 9.42
C ASP A 29 7.44 22.88 10.80
N GLN A 30 7.19 23.62 11.89
CA GLN A 30 7.09 23.07 13.25
C GLN A 30 5.66 22.70 13.65
N ILE A 31 4.66 23.02 12.81
CA ILE A 31 3.25 22.70 13.06
C ILE A 31 2.88 21.47 12.22
N GLU A 32 2.38 20.41 12.85
CA GLU A 32 1.72 19.30 12.15
C GLU A 32 0.35 19.79 11.62
N LEU A 33 0.34 20.40 10.43
CA LEU A 33 -0.90 20.68 9.70
C LEU A 33 -1.39 19.45 8.92
N ASP A 34 -0.47 18.57 8.53
CA ASP A 34 -0.80 17.33 7.83
C ASP A 34 -1.26 16.29 8.86
N GLN A 35 -2.55 15.97 8.85
CA GLN A 35 -3.07 14.82 9.59
C GLN A 35 -2.32 13.56 9.14
N PRO A 36 -1.93 12.65 10.06
CA PRO A 36 -1.19 11.45 9.70
C PRO A 36 -1.98 10.63 8.67
N LYS A 37 -1.40 10.42 7.49
CA LYS A 37 -2.00 9.59 6.44
C LYS A 37 -2.05 8.15 6.90
N THR A 38 -3.22 7.54 6.83
CA THR A 38 -3.39 6.12 7.14
C THR A 38 -2.57 5.26 6.17
N VAL A 39 -1.97 4.18 6.66
CA VAL A 39 -1.36 3.14 5.81
C VAL A 39 -2.41 2.05 5.59
N LEU A 40 -2.89 1.90 4.36
CA LEU A 40 -3.87 0.87 3.99
C LEU A 40 -3.17 -0.34 3.37
N LYS A 41 -3.68 -1.55 3.65
CA LYS A 41 -3.36 -2.72 2.83
C LYS A 41 -3.82 -2.47 1.38
N LYS A 42 -3.15 -3.10 0.42
CA LYS A 42 -3.49 -3.02 -1.00
C LYS A 42 -4.97 -3.33 -1.27
N GLU A 43 -5.49 -4.43 -0.70
CA GLU A 43 -6.91 -4.82 -0.83
C GLU A 43 -7.89 -3.75 -0.35
N HIS A 44 -7.54 -3.01 0.73
CA HIS A 44 -8.39 -1.97 1.29
C HIS A 44 -8.32 -0.68 0.47
N ALA A 45 -7.15 -0.36 -0.07
CA ALA A 45 -6.96 0.77 -0.97
C ALA A 45 -7.72 0.57 -2.29
N GLU A 46 -7.62 -0.61 -2.90
CA GLU A 46 -8.36 -0.97 -4.12
C GLU A 46 -9.87 -0.86 -3.89
N TRP A 47 -10.38 -1.40 -2.79
CA TRP A 47 -11.79 -1.26 -2.42
C TRP A 47 -12.23 0.21 -2.25
N LEU A 48 -11.39 1.04 -1.61
CA LEU A 48 -11.69 2.46 -1.39
C LEU A 48 -11.72 3.25 -2.70
N GLU A 49 -10.82 2.94 -3.64
CA GLU A 49 -10.85 3.55 -4.98
C GLU A 49 -12.07 3.13 -5.79
N GLU A 50 -12.47 1.85 -5.74
CA GLU A 50 -13.72 1.41 -6.35
C GLU A 50 -14.94 2.12 -5.76
N LEU A 51 -14.97 2.34 -4.44
CA LEU A 51 -16.05 3.08 -3.78
C LEU A 51 -16.10 4.54 -4.26
N LYS A 52 -14.93 5.19 -4.41
CA LYS A 52 -14.83 6.56 -4.92
C LYS A 52 -15.29 6.66 -6.38
N ASN A 53 -14.97 5.65 -7.19
CA ASN A 53 -15.39 5.56 -8.59
C ASN A 53 -16.90 5.35 -8.72
N GLU A 54 -17.49 4.55 -7.84
CA GLU A 54 -18.92 4.29 -7.81
C GLU A 54 -19.74 5.50 -7.35
N PHE A 55 -19.24 6.25 -6.37
CA PHE A 55 -19.89 7.44 -5.81
C PHE A 55 -19.03 8.70 -5.99
N PRO A 56 -18.74 9.13 -7.22
CA PRO A 56 -17.84 10.24 -7.46
C PRO A 56 -18.42 11.54 -6.88
N TYR A 57 -17.58 12.29 -6.15
CA TYR A 57 -17.94 13.56 -5.51
C TYR A 57 -19.11 13.48 -4.49
N ASN A 58 -19.48 12.28 -4.03
CA ASN A 58 -20.53 12.08 -3.03
C ASN A 58 -19.94 11.50 -1.73
N LEU A 59 -19.23 12.37 -0.99
CA LEU A 59 -18.62 12.03 0.29
C LEU A 59 -19.63 11.45 1.31
N PRO A 60 -20.87 11.97 1.44
CA PRO A 60 -21.87 11.36 2.32
C PRO A 60 -22.19 9.89 1.98
N ASN A 61 -22.34 9.54 0.70
CA ASN A 61 -22.56 8.14 0.32
C ASN A 61 -21.33 7.27 0.60
N GLN A 62 -20.14 7.76 0.26
CA GLN A 62 -18.90 7.03 0.53
C GLN A 62 -18.76 6.74 2.05
N LEU A 63 -19.01 7.74 2.90
CA LEU A 63 -19.02 7.57 4.35
C LEU A 63 -20.12 6.63 4.84
N TYR A 64 -21.32 6.68 4.26
CA TYR A 64 -22.39 5.73 4.57
C TYR A 64 -21.95 4.29 4.32
N HIS A 65 -21.30 4.01 3.18
CA HIS A 65 -20.84 2.67 2.85
C HIS A 65 -19.72 2.15 3.77
N ILE A 66 -18.87 3.04 4.30
CA ILE A 66 -17.82 2.66 5.26
C ILE A 66 -18.39 2.49 6.68
N THR A 67 -19.30 3.37 7.10
CA THR A 67 -19.73 3.48 8.50
C THR A 67 -21.01 2.73 8.84
N ARG A 68 -21.81 2.31 7.83
CA ARG A 68 -23.04 1.53 8.02
C ARG A 68 -22.81 0.34 8.95
N GLN A 69 -23.80 0.09 9.82
CA GLN A 69 -23.80 -0.99 10.80
C GLN A 69 -25.13 -1.76 10.70
N GLY A 70 -25.10 -3.06 11.03
CA GLY A 70 -26.28 -3.94 11.01
C GLY A 70 -26.02 -5.29 10.37
N TRP A 71 -26.97 -6.22 10.51
CA TRP A 71 -26.87 -7.58 9.96
C TRP A 71 -26.77 -7.56 8.43
N GLY A 72 -25.66 -8.05 7.87
CA GLY A 72 -25.37 -8.00 6.43
C GLY A 72 -24.74 -6.70 5.92
N TYR A 73 -24.47 -5.71 6.80
CA TYR A 73 -23.87 -4.43 6.45
C TYR A 73 -22.35 -4.44 6.69
N GLY A 74 -21.65 -5.28 5.92
CA GLY A 74 -20.19 -5.28 5.85
C GLY A 74 -19.62 -4.16 4.97
N LEU A 75 -18.30 -4.15 4.77
CA LEU A 75 -17.63 -3.35 3.73
C LEU A 75 -17.94 -3.94 2.35
N VAL A 76 -19.19 -3.78 1.94
CA VAL A 76 -19.75 -4.28 0.68
C VAL A 76 -20.62 -3.22 0.02
N PHE A 77 -20.47 -3.08 -1.29
CA PHE A 77 -21.38 -2.33 -2.13
C PHE A 77 -21.51 -3.02 -3.48
N GLU A 78 -22.55 -2.65 -4.22
CA GLU A 78 -22.79 -3.12 -5.57
C GLU A 78 -22.43 -1.97 -6.51
N SER A 79 -21.60 -2.27 -7.51
CA SER A 79 -21.30 -1.31 -8.56
C SER A 79 -22.50 -1.13 -9.49
N ASN A 80 -22.47 -0.08 -10.30
CA ASN A 80 -23.45 0.16 -11.37
C ASN A 80 -23.58 -1.01 -12.37
N THR A 81 -22.62 -1.94 -12.40
CA THR A 81 -22.66 -3.15 -13.26
C THR A 81 -23.33 -4.35 -12.60
N GLY A 82 -23.78 -4.23 -11.35
CA GLY A 82 -24.30 -5.34 -10.55
C GLY A 82 -23.22 -6.21 -9.88
N GLN A 83 -21.94 -5.88 -10.08
CA GLN A 83 -20.85 -6.58 -9.41
C GLN A 83 -20.77 -6.17 -7.93
N LYS A 84 -20.80 -7.16 -7.04
CA LYS A 84 -20.60 -6.95 -5.60
C LYS A 84 -19.11 -6.86 -5.26
N ILE A 85 -18.70 -5.73 -4.71
CA ILE A 85 -17.34 -5.45 -4.28
C ILE A 85 -17.31 -5.53 -2.75
N LYS A 86 -16.44 -6.38 -2.19
CA LYS A 86 -16.40 -6.66 -0.75
C LYS A 86 -14.97 -6.85 -0.21
N ILE A 87 -14.74 -6.44 1.03
CA ILE A 87 -13.57 -6.86 1.82
C ILE A 87 -13.97 -8.02 2.74
N SER A 88 -13.16 -9.08 2.76
CA SER A 88 -13.41 -10.29 3.54
C SER A 88 -12.67 -10.21 4.88
N ASN A 89 -13.30 -9.64 5.92
CA ASN A 89 -13.01 -9.74 7.36
C ASN A 89 -13.69 -8.54 8.03
N LEU A 90 -14.86 -8.78 8.61
CA LEU A 90 -15.91 -7.76 8.70
C LEU A 90 -16.04 -7.05 10.03
N ASP A 91 -15.17 -7.29 11.01
CA ASP A 91 -15.37 -6.71 12.33
C ASP A 91 -14.08 -6.29 13.03
N ASP A 92 -13.47 -5.22 12.53
CA ASP A 92 -12.80 -4.31 13.43
C ASP A 92 -13.33 -2.87 13.20
N GLY A 93 -13.73 -2.19 14.27
CA GLY A 93 -14.01 -0.75 14.22
C GLY A 93 -12.78 0.05 13.77
N LYS A 94 -11.59 -0.57 13.85
CA LYS A 94 -10.33 -0.02 13.40
C LYS A 94 -10.26 0.14 11.88
N LEU A 95 -10.59 -0.85 11.06
CA LEU A 95 -10.57 -0.73 9.60
C LEU A 95 -11.55 0.33 9.12
N LYS A 96 -12.75 0.38 9.71
CA LYS A 96 -13.72 1.44 9.38
C LYS A 96 -13.15 2.82 9.69
N LYS A 97 -12.52 3.00 10.86
CA LYS A 97 -11.82 4.25 11.21
C LYS A 97 -10.68 4.56 10.23
N ASP A 98 -9.87 3.56 9.88
CA ASP A 98 -8.73 3.69 8.96
C ASP A 98 -9.21 4.10 7.55
N LEU A 99 -10.31 3.52 7.05
CA LEU A 99 -10.93 3.87 5.78
C LEU A 99 -11.55 5.27 5.79
N VAL A 100 -12.22 5.68 6.89
CA VAL A 100 -12.72 7.06 7.03
C VAL A 100 -11.56 8.05 6.99
N ASN A 101 -10.49 7.81 7.76
CA ASN A 101 -9.31 8.66 7.75
C ASN A 101 -8.65 8.70 6.37
N ALA A 102 -8.52 7.55 5.70
CA ALA A 102 -7.98 7.46 4.35
C ALA A 102 -8.81 8.25 3.34
N LEU A 103 -10.14 8.23 3.47
CA LEU A 103 -11.04 8.96 2.60
C LEU A 103 -10.95 10.48 2.78
N ILE A 104 -10.83 10.95 4.03
CA ILE A 104 -10.84 12.38 4.37
C ILE A 104 -9.46 13.02 4.24
N TYR A 105 -8.42 12.34 4.73
CA TYR A 105 -7.05 12.87 4.86
C TYR A 105 -6.07 12.28 3.86
N GLY A 106 -6.50 11.31 3.05
CA GLY A 106 -5.64 10.56 2.16
C GLY A 106 -4.91 9.42 2.87
N TYR A 107 -4.23 8.58 2.09
CA TYR A 107 -3.57 7.39 2.58
C TYR A 107 -2.30 7.07 1.78
N THR A 108 -1.50 6.16 2.32
CA THR A 108 -0.45 5.45 1.59
C THR A 108 -0.79 3.97 1.55
N VAL A 109 -0.33 3.27 0.52
CA VAL A 109 -0.52 1.82 0.41
C VAL A 109 0.68 1.13 1.06
N GLN A 110 0.41 0.15 1.91
CA GLN A 110 1.41 -0.74 2.47
C GLN A 110 2.15 -1.42 1.31
N LYS A 111 3.46 -1.18 1.20
CA LYS A 111 4.29 -1.89 0.24
C LYS A 111 4.24 -3.38 0.59
N GLU A 112 3.92 -4.21 -0.39
CA GLU A 112 3.98 -5.66 -0.25
C GLU A 112 5.45 -6.05 -0.03
N LYS A 113 5.71 -6.81 1.02
CA LYS A 113 7.07 -7.30 1.31
C LYS A 113 7.46 -8.32 0.25
N LEU A 114 8.63 -8.12 -0.34
CA LEU A 114 9.22 -9.03 -1.32
C LEU A 114 10.39 -9.76 -0.68
N TYR A 115 10.56 -11.01 -1.11
CA TYR A 115 11.58 -11.89 -0.57
C TYR A 115 12.35 -12.55 -1.71
N VAL A 116 13.63 -12.75 -1.49
CA VAL A 116 14.46 -13.66 -2.27
C VAL A 116 14.65 -14.94 -1.46
N VAL A 117 14.60 -16.09 -2.12
CA VAL A 117 14.85 -17.39 -1.47
C VAL A 117 16.03 -18.05 -2.14
N GLU A 118 17.20 -18.03 -1.48
CA GLU A 118 18.41 -18.75 -1.91
C GLU A 118 18.44 -20.13 -1.23
N ILE A 119 18.32 -21.21 -2.00
CA ILE A 119 18.38 -22.56 -1.46
C ILE A 119 19.86 -22.95 -1.28
N PRO A 120 20.31 -23.24 -0.05
CA PRO A 120 21.71 -23.55 0.20
C PRO A 120 22.11 -24.86 -0.48
N ASN A 121 23.24 -24.83 -1.19
CA ASN A 121 23.83 -26.01 -1.81
C ASN A 121 25.33 -26.08 -1.47
N PRO A 122 25.73 -26.88 -0.46
CA PRO A 122 27.13 -26.96 -0.02
C PRO A 122 28.05 -27.61 -1.05
N ASN A 123 27.50 -28.32 -2.04
CA ASN A 123 28.25 -29.02 -3.07
C ASN A 123 28.38 -28.22 -4.36
N VAL A 124 27.99 -26.94 -4.36
CA VAL A 124 28.02 -26.14 -5.56
C VAL A 124 29.46 -25.79 -5.96
N LYS A 125 29.76 -25.93 -7.25
CA LYS A 125 31.06 -25.56 -7.83
C LYS A 125 30.91 -24.24 -8.59
N GLY A 126 31.75 -23.26 -8.25
CA GLY A 126 31.73 -21.91 -8.81
C GLY A 126 30.56 -21.05 -8.28
N ASP A 127 30.33 -19.90 -8.92
CA ASP A 127 29.39 -18.87 -8.42
C ASP A 127 27.91 -19.15 -8.70
N ASN A 128 27.58 -20.35 -9.20
CA ASN A 128 26.18 -20.67 -9.46
C ASN A 128 25.46 -20.87 -8.13
N LYS A 129 24.29 -20.27 -7.99
CA LYS A 129 23.42 -20.41 -6.82
C LYS A 129 22.07 -20.97 -7.24
N ILE A 130 21.30 -21.45 -6.28
CA ILE A 130 19.95 -21.96 -6.49
C ILE A 130 18.98 -20.98 -5.84
N PHE A 131 17.99 -20.52 -6.61
CA PHE A 131 16.97 -19.60 -6.13
C PHE A 131 15.57 -20.08 -6.49
N LEU A 132 14.57 -19.61 -5.76
CA LEU A 132 13.21 -19.54 -6.29
C LEU A 132 13.09 -18.33 -7.23
N CYS A 133 12.47 -18.56 -8.38
CA CYS A 133 12.30 -17.59 -9.44
C CYS A 133 10.87 -17.66 -9.97
N LYS A 134 10.28 -16.51 -10.29
CA LYS A 134 9.03 -16.42 -11.02
C LYS A 134 9.31 -16.50 -12.52
N ASP A 135 8.63 -17.40 -13.20
CA ASP A 135 8.61 -17.44 -14.66
C ASP A 135 7.80 -16.27 -15.23
N ASP A 136 8.39 -15.54 -16.16
CA ASP A 136 7.77 -14.37 -16.80
C ASP A 136 6.55 -14.75 -17.67
N ASN A 137 6.47 -15.99 -18.15
CA ASN A 137 5.39 -16.44 -19.04
C ASN A 137 4.18 -16.99 -18.27
N ALA A 138 4.39 -17.92 -17.34
CA ALA A 138 3.30 -18.60 -16.65
C ALA A 138 3.01 -18.03 -15.25
N GLY A 139 3.85 -17.13 -14.74
CA GLY A 139 3.75 -16.60 -13.37
C GLY A 139 3.96 -17.67 -12.27
N LYS A 140 4.49 -18.84 -12.63
CA LYS A 140 4.74 -19.95 -11.72
C LYS A 140 6.09 -19.78 -11.03
N ILE A 141 6.20 -20.26 -9.80
CA ILE A 141 7.46 -20.30 -9.06
C ILE A 141 8.21 -21.58 -9.42
N LEU A 142 9.49 -21.44 -9.75
CA LEU A 142 10.37 -22.51 -10.17
C LEU A 142 11.67 -22.47 -9.34
N ILE A 143 12.37 -23.60 -9.29
CA ILE A 143 13.73 -23.67 -8.76
C ILE A 143 14.71 -23.42 -9.92
N CYS A 144 15.39 -22.27 -9.90
CA CYS A 144 16.36 -21.88 -10.90
C CYS A 144 17.79 -22.05 -10.37
N LYS A 145 18.69 -22.55 -11.23
CA LYS A 145 20.14 -22.50 -10.99
C LYS A 145 20.79 -21.50 -11.94
N GLY A 146 21.60 -20.59 -11.42
CA GLY A 146 22.32 -19.63 -12.25
C GLY A 146 23.13 -18.63 -11.45
N LYS A 147 23.80 -17.72 -12.18
CA LYS A 147 24.51 -16.57 -11.61
C LYS A 147 23.56 -15.38 -11.50
N PHE A 148 22.55 -15.49 -10.65
CA PHE A 148 21.62 -14.39 -10.41
C PHE A 148 22.18 -13.40 -9.40
N ASN A 149 21.79 -12.13 -9.55
CA ASN A 149 22.00 -11.09 -8.57
C ASN A 149 20.64 -10.77 -7.89
N PRO A 150 20.47 -11.07 -6.60
CA PRO A 150 19.20 -10.92 -5.90
C PRO A 150 18.70 -9.47 -5.83
N TYR A 151 19.59 -8.48 -6.00
CA TYR A 151 19.24 -7.05 -5.99
C TYR A 151 18.94 -6.48 -7.39
N LYS A 152 19.18 -7.24 -8.46
CA LYS A 152 18.96 -6.79 -9.85
C LYS A 152 17.93 -7.63 -10.60
N ASN A 153 17.83 -8.91 -10.26
CA ASN A 153 16.95 -9.85 -10.95
C ASN A 153 15.57 -9.85 -10.28
N LYS A 154 14.65 -9.02 -10.80
CA LYS A 154 13.27 -8.90 -10.28
C LYS A 154 12.48 -10.20 -10.29
N CYS A 155 12.80 -11.16 -11.16
CA CYS A 155 12.19 -12.49 -11.15
C CYS A 155 12.46 -13.27 -9.86
N LEU A 156 13.42 -12.84 -9.03
CA LEU A 156 13.69 -13.41 -7.71
C LEU A 156 12.88 -12.77 -6.59
N TRP A 157 12.18 -11.66 -6.85
CA TRP A 157 11.43 -10.91 -5.83
C TRP A 157 10.02 -11.48 -5.75
N LEU A 158 9.79 -12.32 -4.75
CA LEU A 158 8.56 -13.08 -4.58
C LEU A 158 7.79 -12.62 -3.35
N THR A 159 6.47 -12.69 -3.41
CA THR A 159 5.62 -12.46 -2.24
C THR A 159 5.60 -13.70 -1.33
N GLU A 160 5.20 -13.53 -0.07
CA GLU A 160 5.00 -14.66 0.84
C GLU A 160 3.99 -15.67 0.29
N THR A 161 2.89 -15.18 -0.30
CA THR A 161 1.84 -16.03 -0.85
C THR A 161 2.32 -16.83 -2.06
N GLU A 162 3.18 -16.25 -2.90
CA GLU A 162 3.80 -16.94 -4.04
C GLU A 162 4.73 -18.08 -3.57
N ILE A 163 5.56 -17.84 -2.55
CA ILE A 163 6.48 -18.86 -2.03
C ILE A 163 5.73 -19.97 -1.31
N ARG A 164 4.86 -19.61 -0.35
CA ARG A 164 4.20 -20.58 0.52
C ARG A 164 3.21 -21.49 -0.19
N LYS A 165 2.69 -21.08 -1.34
CA LYS A 165 1.72 -21.86 -2.11
C LYS A 165 2.27 -23.22 -2.52
N ASP A 166 3.50 -23.26 -3.06
CA ASP A 166 4.09 -24.48 -3.63
C ASP A 166 5.44 -24.86 -2.98
N PHE A 167 6.08 -23.92 -2.27
CA PHE A 167 7.43 -24.06 -1.70
C PHE A 167 7.51 -23.62 -0.23
N ASP A 168 6.50 -23.93 0.57
CA ASP A 168 6.44 -23.54 2.00
C ASP A 168 7.70 -23.97 2.78
N TRP A 169 8.26 -25.14 2.46
CA TRP A 169 9.50 -25.65 3.05
C TRP A 169 10.71 -24.73 2.84
N ALA A 170 10.74 -23.95 1.75
CA ALA A 170 11.84 -23.07 1.39
C ALA A 170 11.74 -21.70 2.07
N TRP A 171 10.61 -21.38 2.72
CA TRP A 171 10.38 -20.12 3.41
C TRP A 171 11.42 -19.80 4.49
N GLN A 172 12.07 -20.83 5.05
CA GLN A 172 13.13 -20.68 6.04
C GLN A 172 14.40 -20.00 5.48
N PHE A 173 14.59 -19.99 4.15
CA PHE A 173 15.76 -19.42 3.47
C PHE A 173 15.49 -18.02 2.88
N ARG A 174 14.38 -17.39 3.27
CA ARG A 174 13.99 -16.08 2.73
C ARG A 174 14.89 -14.96 3.26
N GLU A 175 15.18 -14.00 2.40
CA GLU A 175 15.75 -12.71 2.74
C GLU A 175 14.82 -11.61 2.20
N GLU A 176 14.48 -10.63 3.04
CA GLU A 176 13.64 -9.49 2.64
C GLU A 176 14.42 -8.59 1.68
N VAL A 177 13.76 -8.13 0.62
CA VAL A 177 14.31 -7.19 -0.36
C VAL A 177 13.78 -5.80 -0.02
N GLU A 178 14.69 -4.84 0.20
CA GLU A 178 14.37 -3.42 0.40
C GLU A 178 14.20 -2.65 -0.93
#